data_AF-A0A3D4WZA7-F1
#
_entry.id   AF-A0A3D4WZA7-F1
#
_cell.length_a   1.000
_cell.length_b   1.000
_cell.length_c   1.000
_cell.angle_alpha   90.00
_cell.angle_beta   90.00
_cell.angle_gamma   90.00
#
_symmetry.space_group_name_H-M   'P 1'
#
loop_
_entity.id
_entity.type
_entity.pdbx_description
1 polymer ?
#
loop_
_entity_poly.entity_id
_entity_poly.type
_entity_poly.pdbx_seq_one_letter_code
_entity_poly.pdbx_strand_id
1 'polypeptide(L)'
;MSLKLRSFWPVAEAAQSAYETLRSQVLDTGALPQSLAAAQFARRGLAGLIAWPATEPVFHAELLGARRARWSPHTDARAEALAAGFALILASASPLANTSMVSIGQVG
;
A
#
# COMPACT_ATOMS: atom_id res chain seq x y z
N MET A 1 -20.04 -0.81 -25.71
CA MET A 1 -19.04 -0.13 -26.58
C MET A 1 -17.68 -0.34 -25.93
N SER A 2 -16.91 -1.33 -26.41
CA SER A 2 -15.69 -1.81 -25.74
C SER A 2 -14.50 -0.95 -26.11
N LEU A 3 -13.97 -0.16 -25.17
CA LEU A 3 -12.71 0.57 -25.34
C LEU A 3 -11.56 -0.44 -25.32
N LYS A 4 -11.04 -0.81 -26.49
CA LYS A 4 -9.77 -1.54 -26.62
C LYS A 4 -8.66 -0.65 -26.06
N LEU A 5 -8.16 -0.99 -24.87
CA LEU A 5 -6.90 -0.48 -24.34
C LEU A 5 -5.79 -0.94 -25.30
N ARG A 6 -5.34 -0.02 -26.16
CA ARG A 6 -4.11 -0.20 -26.93
C ARG A 6 -2.96 -0.27 -25.91
N SER A 7 -2.56 -1.48 -25.55
CA SER A 7 -1.30 -1.72 -24.83
C SER A 7 -0.17 -1.22 -25.72
N PHE A 8 0.52 -0.17 -25.28
CA PHE A 8 1.44 0.54 -26.17
C PHE A 8 2.81 -0.14 -26.28
N TRP A 9 3.24 -1.00 -25.36
CA TRP A 9 4.58 -1.61 -25.37
C TRP A 9 4.75 -2.56 -24.16
N PRO A 10 5.70 -3.53 -24.14
CA PRO A 10 6.00 -4.26 -22.91
C PRO A 10 6.35 -3.29 -21.77
N VAL A 11 5.77 -3.54 -20.60
CA VAL A 11 6.04 -2.81 -19.37
C VAL A 11 7.48 -3.13 -18.94
N ALA A 12 8.41 -2.31 -19.39
CA ALA A 12 9.82 -2.43 -18.98
C ALA A 12 10.06 -1.76 -17.61
N GLU A 13 9.21 -0.81 -17.23
CA GLU A 13 9.40 0.07 -16.08
C GLU A 13 8.21 0.01 -15.12
N ALA A 14 8.48 -0.19 -13.82
CA ALA A 14 7.46 -0.26 -12.77
C ALA A 14 6.62 1.02 -12.68
N ALA A 15 7.24 2.18 -12.91
CA ALA A 15 6.56 3.47 -12.93
C ALA A 15 5.51 3.56 -14.06
N GLN A 16 5.81 2.97 -15.23
CA GLN A 16 4.86 2.94 -16.35
C GLN A 16 3.68 2.04 -16.02
N SER A 17 3.91 0.85 -15.44
CA SER A 17 2.85 -0.04 -14.99
C SER A 17 1.89 0.65 -14.01
N ALA A 18 2.46 1.37 -13.03
CA ALA A 18 1.71 2.07 -11.99
C ALA A 18 0.86 3.18 -12.60
N TYR A 19 1.42 3.95 -13.54
CA TYR A 19 0.67 4.99 -14.25
C TYR A 19 -0.46 4.42 -15.10
N GLU A 20 -0.22 3.36 -15.88
CA GLU A 20 -1.24 2.75 -16.73
C GLU A 20 -2.38 2.14 -15.91
N THR A 21 -2.06 1.54 -14.76
CA THR A 21 -3.06 1.04 -13.80
C THR A 21 -3.91 2.18 -13.27
N LEU A 22 -3.28 3.25 -12.78
CA LEU A 22 -4.01 4.43 -12.28
C LEU A 22 -4.89 5.06 -13.36
N ARG A 23 -4.36 5.21 -14.57
CA ARG A 23 -5.10 5.77 -15.71
C ARG A 23 -6.32 4.90 -16.04
N SER A 24 -6.16 3.58 -16.07
CA SER A 24 -7.28 2.68 -16.35
C SER A 24 -8.40 2.79 -15.30
N GLN A 25 -8.03 2.86 -14.02
CA GLN A 25 -8.99 2.96 -12.92
C GLN A 25 -9.69 4.32 -12.90
N VAL A 26 -8.96 5.44 -13.09
CA VAL A 26 -9.58 6.77 -13.16
C VAL A 26 -10.53 6.88 -14.35
N LEU A 27 -10.20 6.28 -15.49
CA LEU A 27 -11.11 6.27 -16.64
C LEU A 27 -12.37 5.43 -16.41
N ASP A 28 -12.31 4.44 -15.52
CA ASP A 28 -13.43 3.54 -15.22
C ASP A 28 -14.33 4.06 -14.08
N THR A 29 -13.74 4.44 -12.95
CA THR A 29 -14.46 4.90 -11.75
C THR A 29 -14.55 6.42 -11.62
N GLY A 30 -13.83 7.19 -12.42
CA GLY A 30 -13.78 8.66 -12.33
C GLY A 30 -13.02 9.20 -11.11
N ALA A 31 -12.47 8.33 -10.27
CA ALA A 31 -11.80 8.67 -9.03
C ALA A 31 -10.43 7.99 -8.93
N LEU A 32 -9.52 8.61 -8.18
CA LEU A 32 -8.24 8.00 -7.83
C LEU A 32 -8.48 6.87 -6.81
N PRO A 33 -7.87 5.69 -7.01
CA PRO A 33 -7.97 4.59 -6.06
C PRO A 33 -7.22 4.91 -4.75
N GLN A 34 -7.62 4.29 -3.64
CA GLN A 34 -6.85 4.34 -2.39
C GLN A 34 -5.64 3.39 -2.48
N SER A 35 -4.59 3.82 -3.18
CA SER A 35 -3.36 3.06 -3.37
C SER A 35 -2.11 3.91 -3.13
N LEU A 36 -0.97 3.26 -2.87
CA LEU A 36 0.31 3.94 -2.71
C LEU A 36 0.70 4.75 -3.95
N ALA A 37 0.51 4.17 -5.14
CA ALA A 37 0.76 4.86 -6.41
C ALA A 37 -0.11 6.11 -6.57
N ALA A 38 -1.40 6.04 -6.20
CA ALA A 38 -2.28 7.20 -6.20
C ALA A 38 -1.83 8.28 -5.21
N ALA A 39 -1.37 7.89 -4.02
CA ALA A 39 -0.82 8.83 -3.04
C ALA A 39 0.47 9.49 -3.52
N GLN A 40 1.38 8.74 -4.13
CA GLN A 40 2.61 9.27 -4.74
C GLN A 40 2.29 10.25 -5.88
N PHE A 41 1.37 9.86 -6.76
CA PHE A 41 0.88 10.69 -7.86
C PHE A 41 0.19 11.96 -7.35
N ALA A 42 -0.64 11.87 -6.32
CA ALA A 42 -1.30 13.05 -5.74
C ALA A 42 -0.30 14.04 -5.12
N ARG A 43 0.81 13.54 -4.55
CA ARG A 43 1.82 14.40 -3.89
C ARG A 43 2.81 15.05 -4.86
N ARG A 44 3.20 14.36 -5.94
CA ARG A 44 4.29 14.81 -6.83
C ARG A 44 4.02 14.58 -8.33
N GLY A 45 2.80 14.20 -8.71
CA GLY A 45 2.45 13.84 -10.08
C GLY A 45 3.24 12.62 -10.58
N LEU A 46 3.49 12.59 -11.89
CA LEU A 46 4.27 11.53 -12.53
C LEU A 46 5.70 11.41 -11.97
N ALA A 47 6.31 12.52 -11.54
CA ALA A 47 7.62 12.50 -10.88
C ALA A 47 7.60 11.70 -9.57
N GLY A 48 6.45 11.65 -8.89
CA GLY A 48 6.24 10.81 -7.71
C GLY A 48 6.23 9.31 -8.04
N LEU A 49 5.76 8.92 -9.22
CA LEU A 49 5.77 7.52 -9.66
C LEU A 49 7.14 7.08 -10.18
N ILE A 50 7.91 8.00 -10.78
CA ILE A 50 9.25 7.73 -11.34
C ILE A 50 10.33 7.74 -10.27
N ALA A 51 10.30 8.74 -9.37
CA ALA A 51 11.39 8.96 -8.41
C ALA A 51 11.29 8.09 -7.16
N TRP A 52 10.14 7.44 -6.91
CA TRP A 52 9.97 6.58 -5.76
C TRP A 52 10.53 5.19 -6.08
N PRO A 53 11.41 4.62 -5.24
CA PRO A 53 11.93 3.28 -5.50
C PRO A 53 10.75 2.29 -5.56
N ALA A 54 10.69 1.50 -6.64
CA ALA A 54 9.76 0.39 -6.80
C ALA A 54 10.13 -0.84 -5.93
N THR A 55 11.02 -0.65 -4.96
CA THR A 55 11.54 -1.72 -4.11
C THR A 55 10.59 -1.98 -2.94
N GLU A 56 10.64 -3.21 -2.43
CA GLU A 56 9.91 -3.60 -1.22
C GLU A 56 10.21 -2.62 -0.07
N PRO A 57 9.18 -2.01 0.55
CA PRO A 57 9.40 -1.02 1.60
C PRO A 57 10.12 -1.64 2.79
N VAL A 58 11.31 -1.10 3.10
CA VAL A 58 12.05 -1.47 4.32
C VAL A 58 11.54 -0.61 5.47
N PHE A 59 10.67 -1.19 6.30
CA PHE A 59 10.19 -0.53 7.51
C PHE A 59 11.20 -0.69 8.65
N HIS A 60 11.74 0.42 9.14
CA HIS A 60 12.60 0.46 10.32
C HIS A 60 12.03 1.46 11.33
N ALA A 61 12.09 1.11 12.60
CA ALA A 61 11.75 2.01 13.69
C ALA A 61 12.71 1.83 14.85
N GLU A 62 12.98 2.92 15.54
CA GLU A 62 13.83 2.96 16.72
C GLU A 62 13.04 3.53 17.90
N LEU A 63 13.12 2.87 19.06
CA LEU A 63 12.50 3.36 20.28
C LEU A 63 13.48 4.24 21.04
N LEU A 64 13.27 5.55 21.00
CA LEU A 64 14.12 6.51 21.71
C LEU A 64 13.72 6.59 23.20
N GLY A 65 14.72 6.44 24.08
CA GLY A 65 14.58 6.62 25.53
C GLY A 65 15.25 5.52 26.34
N ALA A 66 15.24 5.66 27.67
CA ALA A 66 15.81 4.65 28.55
C ALA A 66 15.06 3.31 28.40
N ARG A 67 15.81 2.21 28.31
CA ARG A 67 15.25 0.87 28.39
C ARG A 67 14.59 0.69 29.75
N ARG A 68 13.37 0.15 29.79
CA ARG A 68 12.70 -0.15 31.06
C ARG A 68 13.59 -1.08 31.89
N ALA A 69 13.73 -0.77 33.18
CA ALA A 69 14.59 -1.54 34.06
C ALA A 69 14.05 -2.97 34.25
N ARG A 70 14.95 -3.96 34.22
CA ARG A 70 14.61 -5.41 34.24
C ARG A 70 13.86 -5.87 35.49
N TRP A 71 13.92 -5.09 36.57
CA TRP A 71 13.26 -5.41 37.85
C TRP A 71 11.80 -4.93 37.88
N SER A 72 11.37 -4.14 36.88
CA SER A 72 9.97 -3.70 36.78
C SER A 72 9.09 -4.87 36.35
N PRO A 73 7.97 -5.15 37.05
CA PRO A 73 7.08 -6.28 36.74
C PRO A 73 6.18 -6.02 35.52
N HIS A 74 6.20 -4.81 34.96
CA HIS A 74 5.34 -4.43 33.84
C HIS A 74 6.12 -4.40 32.51
N THR A 75 5.44 -4.81 31.44
CA THR A 75 5.96 -4.69 30.07
C THR A 75 6.19 -3.22 29.68
N ASP A 76 7.05 -2.97 28.69
CA ASP A 76 7.21 -1.63 28.11
C ASP A 76 6.08 -1.38 27.10
N ALA A 77 5.07 -0.62 27.51
CA ALA A 77 3.91 -0.27 26.68
C ALA A 77 4.31 0.39 25.35
N ARG A 78 5.49 1.03 25.27
CA ARG A 78 5.98 1.63 24.02
C ARG A 78 6.39 0.57 23.01
N ALA A 79 7.00 -0.53 23.47
CA ALA A 79 7.36 -1.65 22.60
C ALA A 79 6.09 -2.36 22.09
N GLU A 80 5.08 -2.53 22.95
CA GLU A 80 3.78 -3.08 22.56
C GLU A 80 3.07 -2.18 21.53
N ALA A 81 3.04 -0.86 21.77
CA ALA A 81 2.46 0.09 20.82
C ALA A 81 3.21 0.09 19.47
N LEU A 82 4.55 0.01 19.50
CA LEU A 82 5.36 -0.07 18.29
C LEU A 82 5.06 -1.36 17.50
N ALA A 83 4.99 -2.50 18.18
CA ALA A 83 4.64 -3.77 17.57
C ALA A 83 3.24 -3.74 16.94
N ALA A 84 2.25 -3.17 17.64
CA ALA A 84 0.88 -3.01 17.14
C ALA A 84 0.84 -2.14 15.88
N GLY A 85 1.61 -1.04 15.83
CA GLY A 85 1.71 -0.18 14.64
C GLY A 85 2.30 -0.92 13.44
N PHE A 86 3.37 -1.70 13.63
CA PHE A 86 3.94 -2.52 12.57
C PHE A 86 2.97 -3.59 12.08
N ALA A 87 2.28 -4.28 12.98
CA ALA A 87 1.28 -5.27 12.62
C ALA A 87 0.17 -4.66 11.74
N LEU A 88 -0.30 -3.45 12.07
CA LEU A 88 -1.29 -2.73 11.25
C LEU A 88 -0.76 -2.42 9.85
N ILE A 89 0.47 -1.89 9.75
CA ILE A 89 1.10 -1.56 8.46
C ILE A 89 1.24 -2.82 7.60
N LEU A 90 1.77 -3.91 8.16
CA LEU A 90 1.96 -5.18 7.46
C LEU A 90 0.63 -5.80 7.02
N ALA A 91 -0.41 -5.74 7.86
CA ALA A 91 -1.75 -6.20 7.49
C ALA A 91 -2.32 -5.40 6.32
N SER A 92 -2.11 -4.07 6.31
CA SER A 92 -2.57 -3.20 5.21
C SER A 92 -1.78 -3.37 3.91
N ALA A 93 -0.52 -3.81 4.01
CA ALA A 93 0.34 -4.06 2.86
C ALA A 93 0.06 -5.40 2.17
N SER A 94 -0.74 -6.29 2.78
CA SER A 94 -1.08 -7.59 2.20
C SER A 94 -2.32 -7.47 1.29
N PRO A 95 -2.19 -7.58 -0.05
CA PRO A 95 -3.32 -7.43 -0.97
C PRO A 95 -4.34 -8.58 -0.92
N LEU A 96 -4.11 -9.64 -0.13
CA LEU A 96 -4.98 -10.83 -0.08
C LEU A 96 -6.06 -10.79 1.02
N ALA A 97 -6.13 -9.74 1.85
CA ALA A 97 -7.12 -9.67 2.94
C ALA A 97 -8.44 -8.95 2.56
N ASN A 98 -8.44 -8.11 1.51
CA ASN A 98 -9.60 -7.24 1.20
C ASN A 98 -10.52 -7.75 0.08
N THR A 99 -10.27 -8.93 -0.50
CA THR A 99 -11.05 -9.47 -1.65
C THR A 99 -11.83 -10.74 -1.34
N SER A 100 -12.07 -11.04 -0.06
CA SER A 100 -12.81 -12.27 0.34
C SER A 100 -14.04 -11.99 1.20
N MET A 101 -14.72 -10.85 0.99
CA MET A 101 -16.07 -10.62 1.53
C MET A 101 -17.04 -10.09 0.48
N VAL A 102 -17.05 -10.65 -0.73
CA VAL A 102 -18.24 -10.64 -1.59
C VAL A 102 -18.31 -11.95 -2.35
N SER A 103 -18.95 -12.96 -1.75
CA SER A 103 -19.84 -13.94 -2.42
C SER A 103 -19.94 -15.23 -1.62
N ILE A 104 -20.98 -15.35 -0.79
CA ILE A 104 -21.76 -16.58 -0.56
C ILE A 104 -23.15 -16.11 -0.08
N GLY A 105 -24.30 -16.31 -0.72
CA GLY A 105 -24.65 -16.93 -1.99
C GLY A 105 -26.14 -16.64 -2.26
N GLN A 106 -26.47 -16.32 -3.51
CA GLN A 106 -27.81 -16.48 -4.07
C GLN A 106 -27.80 -17.81 -4.81
N VAL A 107 -28.42 -18.84 -4.24
CA VAL A 107 -29.01 -19.98 -4.98
C VAL A 107 -30.12 -20.56 -4.10
N GLY A 108 -31.36 -20.55 -4.60
CA GLY A 108 -32.53 -21.15 -3.96
C GLY A 108 -33.77 -20.29 -4.14
#